data_AF-A0A2V9AAL0-F1
#
_entry.id   AF-A0A2V9AAL0-F1
#
_cell.length_a   1.000
_cell.length_b   1.000
_cell.length_c   1.000
_cell.angle_alpha   90.00
_cell.angle_beta   90.00
_cell.angle_gamma   90.00
#
_symmetry.space_group_name_H-M   'P 1'
#
loop_
_entity.id
_entity.type
_entity.pdbx_description
1 polymer ?
#
loop_
_entity_poly.entity_id
_entity_poly.type
_entity_poly.pdbx_seq_one_letter_code
_entity_poly.pdbx_strand_id
1 'polypeptide(L)'
;MKIRETLQRRNHDVKQDLDQIVALVSRTQIPVELEPYRIAFLARTRLLLNSCRENLALLLTGEDSLLADVLSETSTLVQYTRLLKFRYLRGLYRAMDWDRVCLRTITWLHKEHEQTKDYPAVFADDDVSIVPSKGLPFYFFPCLEQRGLRFQPLFFHEFGHLLYKCHESELDSLVGDFQQFVESELLPVSQRNDQYAQEQTKVRQSIVETWYKWIQEFFCDAVGFEIGGPCFLYAFSEYIAKFQSADYSRQAPDLHGSSHPVSSLRVKLLMERAQRKGFEKAANWIGERWNDAAVLLNVAEDHHGFYVASLKARLTQTLDDMLIEVAPRQFTNEEATGHAWDAPSTNLVALLNHVWIHYFAGPSMFEPWESHVLDRHYNLRSSA
;
A
#
# COMPACT_ATOMS: atom_id res chain seq x y z
N MET A 1 5.72 -46.65 6.48
CA MET A 1 4.53 -46.66 7.38
C MET A 1 4.35 -45.35 8.16
N LYS A 2 5.24 -44.95 9.09
CA LYS A 2 5.08 -43.73 9.91
C LYS A 2 4.86 -42.42 9.14
N ILE A 3 5.54 -42.24 8.00
CA ILE A 3 5.43 -41.01 7.20
C ILE A 3 4.07 -40.92 6.48
N ARG A 4 3.57 -42.03 5.93
CA ARG A 4 2.26 -42.10 5.26
C ARG A 4 1.13 -41.75 6.23
N GLU A 5 1.15 -42.34 7.43
CA GLU A 5 0.19 -42.02 8.50
C GLU A 5 0.25 -40.54 8.92
N THR A 6 1.46 -39.98 9.01
CA THR A 6 1.65 -38.56 9.32
C THR A 6 1.07 -37.66 8.23
N LEU A 7 1.32 -37.97 6.96
CA LEU A 7 0.78 -37.23 5.82
C LEU A 7 -0.73 -37.35 5.72
N GLN A 8 -1.29 -38.54 5.97
CA GLN A 8 -2.74 -38.74 6.01
C GLN A 8 -3.38 -37.87 7.09
N ARG A 9 -2.85 -37.91 8.33
CA ARG A 9 -3.34 -37.06 9.43
C ARG A 9 -3.27 -35.59 9.06
N ARG A 10 -2.14 -35.14 8.52
CA ARG A 10 -1.95 -33.73 8.18
C ARG A 10 -2.90 -33.24 7.09
N ASN A 11 -3.13 -34.03 6.05
CA ASN A 11 -4.11 -33.69 5.01
C ASN A 11 -5.55 -33.71 5.53
N HIS A 12 -5.89 -34.63 6.44
CA HIS A 12 -7.18 -34.61 7.12
C HIS A 12 -7.40 -33.34 7.95
N ASP A 13 -6.40 -32.94 8.74
CA ASP A 13 -6.45 -31.70 9.54
C ASP A 13 -6.66 -30.47 8.64
N VAL A 14 -5.87 -30.36 7.56
CA VAL A 14 -5.97 -29.26 6.60
C VAL A 14 -7.34 -29.24 5.91
N LYS A 15 -7.82 -30.42 5.46
CA LYS A 15 -9.15 -30.54 4.86
C LYS A 15 -10.24 -30.07 5.83
N GLN A 16 -10.17 -30.46 7.10
CA GLN A 16 -11.13 -30.05 8.13
C GLN A 16 -11.09 -28.53 8.35
N ASP A 17 -9.91 -27.92 8.45
CA ASP A 17 -9.75 -26.47 8.56
C ASP A 17 -10.40 -25.75 7.35
N LEU A 18 -10.13 -26.23 6.13
CA LEU A 18 -10.67 -25.64 4.90
C LEU A 18 -12.20 -25.80 4.79
N ASP A 19 -12.75 -26.97 5.15
CA ASP A 19 -14.21 -27.19 5.18
C ASP A 19 -14.89 -26.23 6.17
N GLN A 20 -14.28 -25.99 7.34
CA GLN A 20 -14.77 -25.02 8.31
C GLN A 20 -14.73 -23.58 7.78
N ILE A 21 -13.64 -23.21 7.09
CA ILE A 21 -13.51 -21.90 6.45
C ILE A 21 -14.63 -21.69 5.42
N VAL A 22 -14.88 -22.68 4.55
CA VAL A 22 -15.97 -22.61 3.55
C VAL A 22 -17.32 -22.45 4.24
N ALA A 23 -17.59 -23.22 5.30
CA ALA A 23 -18.86 -23.17 6.02
C ALA A 23 -19.07 -21.81 6.71
N LEU A 24 -18.02 -21.25 7.33
CA LEU A 24 -18.05 -19.93 7.96
C LEU A 24 -18.34 -18.84 6.92
N VAL A 25 -17.49 -18.72 5.90
CA VAL A 25 -17.57 -17.66 4.89
C VAL A 25 -18.88 -17.70 4.11
N SER A 26 -19.42 -18.88 3.85
CA SER A 26 -20.71 -19.02 3.14
C SER A 26 -21.91 -18.50 3.94
N ARG A 27 -21.79 -18.38 5.26
CA ARG A 27 -22.86 -17.95 6.17
C ARG A 27 -22.68 -16.53 6.69
N THR A 28 -21.48 -15.98 6.58
CA THR A 28 -21.17 -14.62 7.03
C THR A 28 -21.94 -13.60 6.19
N GLN A 29 -22.65 -12.69 6.87
CA GLN A 29 -23.22 -11.50 6.25
C GLN A 29 -22.09 -10.51 5.98
N ILE A 30 -22.01 -10.03 4.74
CA ILE A 30 -20.99 -9.08 4.30
C ILE A 30 -21.64 -7.97 3.48
N PRO A 31 -21.06 -6.76 3.46
CA PRO A 31 -21.40 -5.73 2.48
C PRO A 31 -21.33 -6.26 1.05
N VAL A 32 -22.22 -5.77 0.18
CA VAL A 32 -22.28 -6.18 -1.24
C VAL A 32 -20.97 -5.92 -1.97
N GLU A 33 -20.24 -4.89 -1.56
CA GLU A 33 -18.94 -4.54 -2.12
C GLU A 33 -17.86 -5.62 -1.88
N LEU A 34 -18.01 -6.48 -0.87
CA LEU A 34 -17.10 -7.61 -0.59
C LEU A 34 -17.48 -8.91 -1.34
N GLU A 35 -18.62 -8.95 -2.02
CA GLU A 35 -19.08 -10.15 -2.70
C GLU A 35 -18.07 -10.72 -3.72
N PRO A 36 -17.42 -9.89 -4.56
CA PRO A 36 -16.41 -10.39 -5.49
C PRO A 36 -15.22 -11.05 -4.76
N TYR A 37 -14.81 -10.49 -3.61
CA TYR A 37 -13.75 -11.07 -2.79
C TYR A 37 -14.18 -12.41 -2.19
N ARG A 38 -15.42 -12.51 -1.66
CA ARG A 38 -15.97 -13.76 -1.14
C ARG A 38 -15.95 -14.86 -2.20
N ILE A 39 -16.37 -14.56 -3.42
CA ILE A 39 -16.38 -15.51 -4.54
C ILE A 39 -14.96 -15.98 -4.85
N ALA A 40 -14.01 -15.06 -5.02
CA ALA A 40 -12.61 -15.39 -5.30
C ALA A 40 -11.96 -16.20 -4.17
N PHE A 41 -12.21 -15.82 -2.91
CA PHE A 41 -11.72 -16.52 -1.72
C PHE A 41 -12.25 -17.95 -1.63
N LEU A 42 -13.56 -18.15 -1.83
CA LEU A 42 -14.18 -19.47 -1.81
C LEU A 42 -13.69 -20.35 -2.97
N ALA A 43 -13.50 -19.79 -4.17
CA ALA A 43 -12.95 -20.51 -5.31
C ALA A 43 -11.54 -21.03 -5.00
N ARG A 44 -10.66 -20.17 -4.45
CA ARG A 44 -9.30 -20.56 -4.05
C ARG A 44 -9.30 -21.61 -2.93
N THR A 45 -10.19 -21.47 -1.95
CA THR A 45 -10.34 -22.45 -0.85
C THR A 45 -10.78 -23.83 -1.38
N ARG A 46 -11.67 -23.86 -2.38
CA ARG A 46 -12.11 -25.12 -3.03
C ARG A 46 -11.00 -25.80 -3.83
N LEU A 47 -10.11 -25.04 -4.47
CA LEU A 47 -8.93 -25.60 -5.14
C LEU A 47 -8.02 -26.33 -4.14
N LEU A 48 -7.74 -25.72 -2.98
CA LEU A 48 -6.94 -26.36 -1.93
C LEU A 48 -7.63 -27.61 -1.36
N LEU A 49 -8.96 -27.59 -1.22
CA LEU A 49 -9.74 -28.77 -0.81
C LEU A 49 -9.60 -29.92 -1.81
N ASN A 50 -9.60 -29.63 -3.11
CA ASN A 50 -9.40 -30.64 -4.14
C ASN A 50 -7.98 -31.24 -4.06
N SER A 51 -6.95 -30.41 -3.92
CA SER A 51 -5.58 -30.91 -3.72
C SER A 51 -5.42 -31.74 -2.44
N CYS A 52 -6.13 -31.41 -1.36
CA CYS A 52 -6.15 -32.27 -0.16
C CYS A 52 -6.78 -33.64 -0.44
N ARG A 53 -7.86 -33.68 -1.22
CA ARG A 53 -8.55 -34.93 -1.60
C ARG A 53 -7.68 -35.79 -2.51
N GLU A 54 -6.99 -35.16 -3.46
CA GLU A 54 -6.02 -35.82 -4.34
C GLU A 54 -4.89 -36.44 -3.53
N ASN A 55 -4.26 -35.69 -2.62
CA ASN A 55 -3.22 -36.21 -1.73
C ASN A 55 -3.70 -37.39 -0.87
N LEU A 56 -4.91 -37.31 -0.30
CA LEU A 56 -5.49 -38.42 0.45
C LEU A 56 -5.74 -39.65 -0.44
N ALA A 57 -6.20 -39.46 -1.67
CA ALA A 57 -6.40 -40.56 -2.63
C ALA A 57 -5.07 -41.22 -3.01
N LEU A 58 -4.02 -40.44 -3.29
CA LEU A 58 -2.69 -40.96 -3.57
C LEU A 58 -2.12 -41.75 -2.38
N LEU A 59 -2.34 -41.27 -1.15
CA LEU A 59 -1.89 -41.97 0.05
C LEU A 59 -2.60 -43.32 0.26
N LEU A 60 -3.83 -43.48 -0.24
CA LEU A 60 -4.60 -44.74 -0.16
C LEU A 60 -4.12 -45.82 -1.14
N THR A 61 -3.42 -45.45 -2.22
CA THR A 61 -2.86 -46.43 -3.18
C THR A 61 -1.82 -47.35 -2.56
N GLY A 62 -1.17 -46.91 -1.48
CA GLY A 62 -0.08 -47.64 -0.82
C GLY A 62 1.28 -47.51 -1.52
N GLU A 63 1.38 -46.78 -2.64
CA GLU A 63 2.63 -46.63 -3.39
C GLU A 63 3.61 -45.69 -2.69
N ASP A 64 4.78 -46.19 -2.27
CA ASP A 64 5.77 -45.42 -1.51
C ASP A 64 6.57 -44.44 -2.38
N SER A 65 6.62 -44.64 -3.70
CA SER A 65 7.27 -43.73 -4.66
C SER A 65 6.65 -42.32 -4.67
N LEU A 66 5.36 -42.21 -4.35
CA LEU A 66 4.61 -40.96 -4.38
C LEU A 66 4.75 -40.12 -3.10
N LEU A 67 5.37 -40.67 -2.05
CA LEU A 67 5.39 -40.03 -0.73
C LEU A 67 6.16 -38.70 -0.71
N ALA A 68 7.18 -38.54 -1.54
CA ALA A 68 7.96 -37.31 -1.63
C ALA A 68 7.13 -36.17 -2.24
N ASP A 69 6.39 -36.45 -3.30
CA ASP A 69 5.51 -35.48 -3.97
C ASP A 69 4.37 -35.08 -3.04
N VAL A 70 3.69 -36.05 -2.44
CA VAL A 70 2.63 -35.79 -1.46
C VAL A 70 3.14 -34.99 -0.27
N LEU A 71 4.36 -35.25 0.22
CA LEU A 71 4.96 -34.45 1.29
C LEU A 71 5.15 -32.99 0.89
N SER A 72 5.68 -32.74 -0.30
CA SER A 72 5.89 -31.39 -0.85
C SER A 72 4.57 -30.62 -0.99
N GLU A 73 3.55 -31.27 -1.56
CA GLU A 73 2.22 -30.69 -1.71
C GLU A 73 1.54 -30.45 -0.37
N THR A 74 1.62 -31.40 0.57
CA THR A 74 1.07 -31.26 1.93
C THR A 74 1.70 -30.07 2.64
N SER A 75 3.01 -29.88 2.52
CA SER A 75 3.71 -28.72 3.09
C SER A 75 3.17 -27.41 2.52
N THR A 76 2.99 -27.35 1.20
CA THR A 76 2.41 -26.21 0.49
C THR A 76 0.97 -25.93 0.93
N LEU A 77 0.13 -26.96 1.05
CA LEU A 77 -1.26 -26.86 1.52
C LEU A 77 -1.34 -26.31 2.94
N VAL A 78 -0.46 -26.77 3.83
CA VAL A 78 -0.38 -26.28 5.22
C VAL A 78 -0.04 -24.80 5.24
N GLN A 79 0.93 -24.35 4.45
CA GLN A 79 1.33 -22.94 4.38
C GLN A 79 0.20 -22.06 3.84
N TYR A 80 -0.44 -22.44 2.73
CA TYR A 80 -1.55 -21.67 2.16
C TYR A 80 -2.77 -21.64 3.08
N THR A 81 -3.10 -22.75 3.74
CA THR A 81 -4.22 -22.81 4.69
C THR A 81 -3.98 -21.86 5.87
N ARG A 82 -2.73 -21.78 6.37
CA ARG A 82 -2.36 -20.80 7.40
C ARG A 82 -2.53 -19.37 6.90
N LEU A 83 -2.08 -19.06 5.68
CA LEU A 83 -2.26 -17.71 5.10
C LEU A 83 -3.73 -17.34 4.96
N LEU A 84 -4.58 -18.27 4.48
CA LEU A 84 -6.02 -18.05 4.40
C LEU A 84 -6.61 -17.76 5.78
N LYS A 85 -6.32 -18.61 6.77
CA LYS A 85 -6.87 -18.53 8.12
C LYS A 85 -6.46 -17.26 8.86
N PHE A 86 -5.18 -16.90 8.81
CA PHE A 86 -4.64 -15.83 9.65
C PHE A 86 -4.61 -14.47 8.98
N ARG A 87 -4.60 -14.39 7.64
CA ARG A 87 -4.52 -13.13 6.90
C ARG A 87 -5.81 -12.85 6.13
N TYR A 88 -6.11 -13.67 5.13
CA TYR A 88 -7.14 -13.36 4.13
C TYR A 88 -8.58 -13.49 4.63
N LEU A 89 -8.84 -14.35 5.61
CA LEU A 89 -10.17 -14.51 6.21
C LEU A 89 -10.64 -13.23 6.94
N ARG A 90 -9.71 -12.41 7.44
CA ARG A 90 -10.00 -11.21 8.24
C ARG A 90 -10.89 -10.21 7.55
N GLY A 91 -10.70 -10.02 6.24
CA GLY A 91 -11.50 -9.09 5.45
C GLY A 91 -12.95 -9.54 5.21
N LEU A 92 -13.29 -10.79 5.56
CA LEU A 92 -14.66 -11.30 5.42
C LEU A 92 -15.38 -11.41 6.76
N TYR A 93 -14.75 -11.94 7.80
CA TYR A 93 -15.48 -12.25 9.04
C TYR A 93 -15.76 -11.04 9.92
N ARG A 94 -14.99 -9.95 9.79
CA ARG A 94 -15.13 -8.71 10.58
C ARG A 94 -15.86 -7.60 9.80
N ALA A 95 -16.41 -7.90 8.62
CA ALA A 95 -16.98 -6.86 7.77
C ALA A 95 -18.20 -6.19 8.44
N MET A 96 -18.21 -4.86 8.44
CA MET A 96 -19.25 -4.02 9.01
C MET A 96 -19.80 -3.03 7.96
N ASP A 97 -20.96 -2.43 8.22
CA ASP A 97 -21.58 -1.49 7.28
C ASP A 97 -20.74 -0.24 7.02
N TRP A 98 -19.98 0.24 8.01
CA TRP A 98 -19.09 1.39 7.84
C TRP A 98 -17.86 1.09 6.96
N ASP A 99 -17.52 -0.17 6.73
CA ASP A 99 -16.41 -0.57 5.86
C ASP A 99 -16.68 -0.22 4.39
N ARG A 100 -17.93 0.05 4.04
CA ARG A 100 -18.38 0.37 2.68
C ARG A 100 -17.69 1.58 2.09
N VAL A 101 -17.25 2.54 2.92
CA VAL A 101 -16.48 3.70 2.45
C VAL A 101 -15.17 3.22 1.84
N CYS A 102 -14.36 2.51 2.61
CA CYS A 102 -13.07 1.96 2.16
C CYS A 102 -13.25 0.99 0.99
N LEU A 103 -14.24 0.08 1.06
CA LEU A 103 -14.49 -0.89 -0.01
C LEU A 103 -14.84 -0.22 -1.35
N ARG A 104 -15.66 0.85 -1.32
CA ARG A 104 -15.99 1.60 -2.52
C ARG A 104 -14.80 2.41 -3.04
N THR A 105 -13.99 3.00 -2.15
CA THR A 105 -12.73 3.66 -2.54
C THR A 105 -11.80 2.69 -3.27
N ILE A 106 -11.55 1.50 -2.71
CA ILE A 106 -10.70 0.47 -3.32
C ILE A 106 -11.32 -0.04 -4.63
N THR A 107 -12.63 -0.31 -4.65
CA THR A 107 -13.33 -0.75 -5.86
C THR A 107 -13.21 0.28 -6.98
N TRP A 108 -13.33 1.56 -6.64
CA TRP A 108 -13.17 2.64 -7.60
C TRP A 108 -11.74 2.68 -8.13
N LEU A 109 -10.72 2.64 -7.26
CA LEU A 109 -9.31 2.62 -7.67
C LEU A 109 -9.01 1.51 -8.67
N HIS A 110 -9.43 0.29 -8.33
CA HIS A 110 -9.22 -0.87 -9.18
C HIS A 110 -9.81 -0.67 -10.58
N LYS A 111 -11.04 -0.15 -10.67
CA LYS A 111 -11.77 0.09 -11.93
C LYS A 111 -11.14 1.14 -12.83
N GLU A 112 -10.39 2.09 -12.27
CA GLU A 112 -9.76 3.16 -13.04
C GLU A 112 -8.46 2.71 -13.74
N HIS A 113 -8.07 1.44 -13.65
CA HIS A 113 -6.86 0.92 -14.28
C HIS A 113 -7.05 -0.47 -14.92
N GLU A 114 -6.56 -0.63 -16.15
CA GLU A 114 -6.87 -1.78 -17.00
C GLU A 114 -6.41 -3.13 -16.41
N GLN A 115 -5.24 -3.18 -15.76
CA GLN A 115 -4.72 -4.44 -15.18
C GLN A 115 -5.42 -4.86 -13.87
N THR A 116 -6.14 -3.94 -13.21
CA THR A 116 -6.69 -4.16 -11.87
C THR A 116 -8.22 -4.08 -11.82
N LYS A 117 -8.89 -3.69 -12.91
CA LYS A 117 -10.34 -3.45 -12.95
C LYS A 117 -11.23 -4.60 -12.46
N ASP A 118 -10.74 -5.82 -12.58
CA ASP A 118 -11.45 -7.04 -12.16
C ASP A 118 -10.99 -7.54 -10.77
N TYR A 119 -10.07 -6.85 -10.11
CA TYR A 119 -9.56 -7.28 -8.81
C TYR A 119 -10.58 -6.92 -7.73
N PRO A 120 -10.92 -7.86 -6.84
CA PRO A 120 -11.90 -7.59 -5.79
C PRO A 120 -11.32 -6.65 -4.73
N ALA A 121 -12.16 -5.76 -4.20
CA ALA A 121 -11.80 -4.94 -3.05
C ALA A 121 -11.86 -5.76 -1.76
N VAL A 122 -10.85 -5.60 -0.90
CA VAL A 122 -10.82 -6.15 0.45
C VAL A 122 -9.81 -5.39 1.28
N PHE A 123 -10.10 -5.22 2.56
CA PHE A 123 -9.12 -4.74 3.51
C PHE A 123 -9.32 -5.36 4.89
N ALA A 124 -8.39 -5.14 5.80
CA ALA A 124 -8.58 -5.38 7.23
C ALA A 124 -7.97 -4.24 8.07
N ASP A 125 -8.29 -4.25 9.35
CA ASP A 125 -7.70 -3.36 10.34
C ASP A 125 -6.23 -3.73 10.61
N ASP A 126 -5.34 -2.80 10.28
CA ASP A 126 -3.90 -2.77 10.58
C ASP A 126 -3.34 -1.40 10.17
N ASP A 127 -2.03 -1.19 10.31
CA ASP A 127 -1.36 -0.01 9.74
C ASP A 127 -1.59 0.09 8.23
N VAL A 128 -1.69 1.33 7.72
CA VAL A 128 -1.88 1.62 6.28
C VAL A 128 -0.79 0.92 5.48
N SER A 129 -1.21 -0.10 4.72
CA SER A 129 -0.31 -0.95 3.95
C SER A 129 -1.11 -1.84 3.00
N ILE A 130 -0.40 -2.59 2.15
CA ILE A 130 -1.01 -3.57 1.24
C ILE A 130 -0.14 -4.82 1.12
N VAL A 131 -0.77 -5.97 0.86
CA VAL A 131 -0.13 -7.08 0.14
C VAL A 131 -0.44 -6.92 -1.34
N PRO A 132 0.51 -6.41 -2.15
CA PRO A 132 0.29 -6.26 -3.57
C PRO A 132 0.40 -7.64 -4.23
N SER A 133 -0.75 -8.21 -4.60
CA SER A 133 -0.82 -9.51 -5.27
C SER A 133 -1.72 -9.40 -6.50
N LYS A 134 -1.21 -9.83 -7.66
CA LYS A 134 -2.01 -9.91 -8.88
C LYS A 134 -3.24 -10.79 -8.64
N GLY A 135 -4.42 -10.28 -8.98
CA GLY A 135 -5.73 -10.93 -8.87
C GLY A 135 -6.38 -10.91 -7.49
N LEU A 136 -5.63 -10.71 -6.41
CA LEU A 136 -6.17 -10.73 -5.05
C LEU A 136 -5.34 -9.85 -4.09
N PRO A 137 -5.24 -8.53 -4.34
CA PRO A 137 -4.59 -7.61 -3.42
C PRO A 137 -5.32 -7.59 -2.08
N PHE A 138 -4.60 -7.26 -1.01
CA PHE A 138 -5.19 -7.17 0.33
C PHE A 138 -4.69 -5.93 1.05
N TYR A 139 -5.58 -4.96 1.24
CA TYR A 139 -5.26 -3.69 1.87
C TYR A 139 -5.38 -3.76 3.39
N PHE A 140 -4.73 -2.84 4.06
CA PHE A 140 -4.86 -2.59 5.48
C PHE A 140 -5.08 -1.11 5.72
N PHE A 141 -5.95 -0.82 6.69
CA PHE A 141 -6.30 0.55 7.02
C PHE A 141 -6.72 0.59 8.49
N PRO A 142 -6.27 1.56 9.31
CA PRO A 142 -6.55 1.50 10.74
C PRO A 142 -8.00 1.85 11.08
N CYS A 143 -8.56 1.16 12.08
CA CYS A 143 -10.00 1.15 12.35
C CYS A 143 -10.67 2.49 12.66
N LEU A 144 -9.92 3.48 13.15
CA LEU A 144 -10.48 4.81 13.41
C LEU A 144 -10.61 5.60 12.10
N GLU A 145 -9.61 5.48 11.23
CA GLU A 145 -9.53 6.16 9.95
C GLU A 145 -10.47 5.53 8.92
N GLN A 146 -10.77 4.24 9.04
CA GLN A 146 -11.77 3.54 8.21
C GLN A 146 -13.15 4.22 8.19
N ARG A 147 -13.49 4.94 9.26
CA ARG A 147 -14.82 5.52 9.47
C ARG A 147 -14.99 6.91 8.87
N GLY A 148 -13.89 7.54 8.44
CA GLY A 148 -13.88 8.89 7.90
C GLY A 148 -13.42 8.94 6.45
N LEU A 149 -13.64 10.10 5.83
CA LEU A 149 -13.22 10.42 4.47
C LEU A 149 -11.81 11.03 4.43
N ARG A 150 -11.39 11.71 5.50
CA ARG A 150 -10.16 12.53 5.53
C ARG A 150 -8.89 11.79 5.07
N PHE A 151 -8.73 10.54 5.48
CA PHE A 151 -7.53 9.74 5.18
C PHE A 151 -7.74 8.68 4.09
N GLN A 152 -8.93 8.61 3.48
CA GLN A 152 -9.16 7.73 2.33
C GLN A 152 -8.15 7.93 1.17
N PRO A 153 -7.61 9.14 0.90
CA PRO A 153 -6.56 9.30 -0.12
C PRO A 153 -5.31 8.45 0.10
N LEU A 154 -5.05 7.96 1.31
CA LEU A 154 -3.90 7.07 1.57
C LEU A 154 -4.00 5.74 0.80
N PHE A 155 -5.21 5.28 0.45
CA PHE A 155 -5.36 4.13 -0.46
C PHE A 155 -4.74 4.38 -1.84
N PHE A 156 -4.59 5.64 -2.26
CA PHE A 156 -3.97 5.98 -3.54
C PHE A 156 -2.47 5.65 -3.54
N HIS A 157 -1.80 5.86 -2.41
CA HIS A 157 -0.42 5.41 -2.21
C HIS A 157 -0.32 3.89 -2.24
N GLU A 158 -1.18 3.19 -1.47
CA GLU A 158 -1.19 1.73 -1.44
C GLU A 158 -1.50 1.10 -2.80
N PHE A 159 -2.35 1.75 -3.59
CA PHE A 159 -2.59 1.35 -4.97
C PHE A 159 -1.34 1.48 -5.84
N GLY A 160 -0.46 2.44 -5.56
CA GLY A 160 0.87 2.54 -6.15
C GLY A 160 1.69 1.26 -6.01
N HIS A 161 1.68 0.61 -4.84
CA HIS A 161 2.38 -0.68 -4.67
C HIS A 161 1.75 -1.80 -5.50
N LEU A 162 0.43 -1.81 -5.66
CA LEU A 162 -0.26 -2.76 -6.54
C LEU A 162 0.12 -2.53 -8.00
N LEU A 163 0.13 -1.27 -8.44
CA LEU A 163 0.56 -0.90 -9.79
C LEU A 163 2.02 -1.24 -10.03
N TYR A 164 2.89 -1.05 -9.03
CA TYR A 164 4.28 -1.48 -9.11
C TYR A 164 4.36 -2.99 -9.36
N LYS A 165 3.59 -3.78 -8.60
CA LYS A 165 3.56 -5.24 -8.80
C LYS A 165 3.03 -5.64 -10.17
N CYS A 166 2.09 -4.87 -10.73
CA CYS A 166 1.56 -5.07 -12.07
C CYS A 166 2.63 -4.87 -13.16
N HIS A 167 3.45 -3.83 -13.03
CA HIS A 167 4.51 -3.40 -13.97
C HIS A 167 5.93 -3.66 -13.46
N GLU A 168 6.11 -4.72 -12.65
CA GLU A 168 7.34 -4.95 -11.87
C GLU A 168 8.59 -5.00 -12.74
N SER A 169 8.52 -5.63 -13.92
CA SER A 169 9.68 -5.77 -14.80
C SER A 169 10.14 -4.43 -15.36
N GLU A 170 9.20 -3.60 -15.80
CA GLU A 170 9.47 -2.31 -16.43
C GLU A 170 9.97 -1.31 -15.38
N LEU A 171 9.33 -1.29 -14.21
CA LEU A 171 9.74 -0.40 -13.13
C LEU A 171 11.06 -0.81 -12.48
N ASP A 172 11.32 -2.11 -12.29
CA ASP A 172 12.62 -2.59 -11.77
C ASP A 172 13.77 -2.19 -12.70
N SER A 173 13.55 -2.13 -14.02
CA SER A 173 14.53 -1.61 -14.96
C SER A 173 14.84 -0.12 -14.71
N LEU A 174 13.80 0.70 -14.52
CA LEU A 174 13.96 2.12 -14.20
C LEU A 174 14.64 2.35 -12.83
N VAL A 175 14.33 1.49 -11.85
CA VAL A 175 15.02 1.48 -10.55
C VAL A 175 16.50 1.16 -10.73
N GLY A 176 16.83 0.13 -11.51
CA GLY A 176 18.22 -0.25 -11.80
C GLY A 176 19.02 0.88 -12.42
N ASP A 177 18.46 1.58 -13.41
CA ASP A 177 19.09 2.74 -14.04
C ASP A 177 19.30 3.90 -13.05
N PHE A 178 18.36 4.12 -12.14
CA PHE A 178 18.50 5.12 -11.07
C PHE A 178 19.57 4.72 -10.06
N GLN A 179 19.62 3.46 -9.63
CA GLN A 179 20.63 2.95 -8.70
C GLN A 179 22.05 3.06 -9.28
N GLN A 180 22.24 2.78 -10.56
CA GLN A 180 23.53 3.01 -11.25
C GLN A 180 23.92 4.49 -11.23
N PHE A 181 22.96 5.40 -11.41
CA PHE A 181 23.22 6.84 -11.30
C PHE A 181 23.62 7.23 -9.87
N VAL A 182 22.90 6.75 -8.85
CA VAL A 182 23.26 6.97 -7.44
C VAL A 182 24.67 6.44 -7.14
N GLU A 183 25.00 5.24 -7.61
CA GLU A 183 26.34 4.67 -7.45
C GLU A 183 27.42 5.60 -8.03
N SER A 184 27.16 6.16 -9.23
CA SER A 184 28.09 7.07 -9.91
C SER A 184 28.31 8.39 -9.15
N GLU A 185 27.24 8.93 -8.55
CA GLU A 185 27.28 10.17 -7.76
C GLU A 185 28.01 10.00 -6.43
N LEU A 186 28.02 8.77 -5.88
CA LEU A 186 28.71 8.47 -4.64
C LEU A 186 30.19 8.10 -4.84
N LEU A 187 30.67 8.00 -6.08
CA LEU A 187 32.07 7.66 -6.35
C LEU A 187 33.02 8.74 -5.82
N PRO A 188 34.10 8.35 -5.10
CA PRO A 188 35.04 9.30 -4.56
C PRO A 188 35.97 9.80 -5.68
N VAL A 189 36.35 11.07 -5.61
CA VAL A 189 37.27 11.71 -6.57
C VAL A 189 38.65 11.03 -6.60
N SER A 190 39.03 10.32 -5.53
CA SER A 190 40.27 9.55 -5.45
C SER A 190 39.99 8.14 -4.92
N GLN A 191 40.40 7.12 -5.67
CA GLN A 191 40.34 5.73 -5.24
C GLN A 191 41.72 5.31 -4.70
N ARG A 192 41.82 5.18 -3.38
CA ARG A 192 42.96 4.50 -2.72
C ARG A 192 42.59 3.04 -2.52
N ASN A 193 43.57 2.14 -2.52
CA ASN A 193 43.34 0.71 -2.28
C ASN A 193 43.78 0.35 -0.86
N ASP A 194 43.05 0.86 0.13
CA ASP A 194 43.27 0.62 1.55
C ASP A 194 41.98 0.12 2.25
N GLN A 195 42.11 -0.27 3.52
CA GLN A 195 40.99 -0.79 4.31
C GLN A 195 39.85 0.24 4.45
N TYR A 196 40.19 1.53 4.52
CA TYR A 196 39.24 2.62 4.59
C TYR A 196 38.40 2.73 3.31
N ALA A 197 39.02 2.56 2.14
CA ALA A 197 38.30 2.52 0.87
C ALA A 197 37.35 1.31 0.74
N GLN A 198 37.70 0.16 1.33
CA GLN A 198 36.81 -1.00 1.38
C GLN A 198 35.58 -0.75 2.26
N GLU A 199 35.76 -0.13 3.43
CA GLU A 199 34.65 0.25 4.32
C GLU A 199 33.72 1.28 3.67
N GLN A 200 34.28 2.30 3.01
CA GLN A 200 33.48 3.25 2.23
C GLN A 200 32.68 2.57 1.11
N THR A 201 33.28 1.59 0.44
CA THR A 201 32.60 0.84 -0.63
C THR A 201 31.36 0.10 -0.10
N LYS A 202 31.45 -0.53 1.08
CA LYS A 202 30.31 -1.19 1.73
C LYS A 202 29.20 -0.20 2.10
N VAL A 203 29.57 0.97 2.64
CA VAL A 203 28.60 2.03 2.96
C VAL A 203 27.88 2.51 1.71
N ARG A 204 28.61 2.79 0.62
CA ARG A 204 28.02 3.19 -0.66
C ARG A 204 27.08 2.13 -1.21
N GLN A 205 27.50 0.88 -1.25
CA GLN A 205 26.68 -0.22 -1.73
C GLN A 205 25.38 -0.31 -0.92
N SER A 206 25.45 -0.17 0.40
CA SER A 206 24.25 -0.17 1.24
C SER A 206 23.32 1.02 0.96
N ILE A 207 23.85 2.21 0.65
CA ILE A 207 23.04 3.36 0.22
C ILE A 207 22.34 3.02 -1.11
N VAL A 208 23.08 2.52 -2.10
CA VAL A 208 22.52 2.12 -3.41
C VAL A 208 21.42 1.07 -3.25
N GLU A 209 21.64 0.04 -2.45
CA GLU A 209 20.64 -1.00 -2.16
C GLU A 209 19.40 -0.44 -1.45
N THR A 210 19.59 0.52 -0.54
CA THR A 210 18.46 1.19 0.15
C THR A 210 17.56 1.94 -0.83
N TRP A 211 18.14 2.52 -1.89
CA TRP A 211 17.39 3.23 -2.92
C TRP A 211 16.38 2.37 -3.68
N TYR A 212 16.55 1.04 -3.72
CA TYR A 212 15.56 0.14 -4.31
C TYR A 212 14.18 0.30 -3.66
N LYS A 213 14.12 0.35 -2.32
CA LYS A 213 12.85 0.53 -1.61
C LYS A 213 12.40 1.98 -1.60
N TRP A 214 13.35 2.91 -1.44
CA TRP A 214 13.00 4.33 -1.35
C TRP A 214 12.36 4.87 -2.61
N ILE A 215 12.86 4.48 -3.79
CA ILE A 215 12.27 4.93 -5.05
C ILE A 215 10.87 4.38 -5.25
N GLN A 216 10.58 3.16 -4.78
CA GLN A 216 9.23 2.58 -4.81
C GLN A 216 8.27 3.41 -3.95
N GLU A 217 8.70 3.83 -2.75
CA GLU A 217 7.89 4.69 -1.88
C GLU A 217 7.64 6.07 -2.51
N PHE A 218 8.66 6.70 -3.10
CA PHE A 218 8.50 7.96 -3.82
C PHE A 218 7.60 7.82 -5.05
N PHE A 219 7.65 6.69 -5.74
CA PHE A 219 6.73 6.37 -6.82
C PHE A 219 5.29 6.24 -6.32
N CYS A 220 5.07 5.51 -5.21
CA CYS A 220 3.74 5.36 -4.63
C CYS A 220 3.19 6.71 -4.12
N ASP A 221 4.04 7.59 -3.56
CA ASP A 221 3.68 8.97 -3.24
C ASP A 221 3.26 9.75 -4.49
N ALA A 222 4.03 9.62 -5.57
CA ALA A 222 3.72 10.28 -6.84
C ALA A 222 2.39 9.77 -7.43
N VAL A 223 2.13 8.46 -7.41
CA VAL A 223 0.83 7.87 -7.79
C VAL A 223 -0.29 8.43 -6.93
N GLY A 224 -0.10 8.47 -5.61
CA GLY A 224 -1.06 9.05 -4.67
C GLY A 224 -1.45 10.47 -5.06
N PHE A 225 -0.47 11.29 -5.41
CA PHE A 225 -0.69 12.65 -5.87
C PHE A 225 -1.34 12.72 -7.26
N GLU A 226 -0.90 11.94 -8.25
CA GLU A 226 -1.50 11.95 -9.59
C GLU A 226 -2.98 11.54 -9.57
N ILE A 227 -3.39 10.65 -8.65
CA ILE A 227 -4.80 10.26 -8.47
C ILE A 227 -5.59 11.31 -7.70
N GLY A 228 -5.09 11.77 -6.55
CA GLY A 228 -5.88 12.56 -5.60
C GLY A 228 -5.69 14.08 -5.68
N GLY A 229 -4.55 14.53 -6.21
CA GLY A 229 -4.13 15.92 -6.16
C GLY A 229 -3.92 16.42 -4.72
N PRO A 230 -4.37 17.63 -4.38
CA PRO A 230 -4.16 18.22 -3.05
C PRO A 230 -4.66 17.37 -1.88
N CYS A 231 -5.78 16.65 -2.01
CA CYS A 231 -6.31 15.82 -0.92
C CYS A 231 -5.33 14.73 -0.47
N PHE A 232 -4.53 14.17 -1.40
CA PHE A 232 -3.49 13.22 -1.06
C PHE A 232 -2.35 13.90 -0.30
N LEU A 233 -1.88 15.05 -0.78
CA LEU A 233 -0.81 15.81 -0.11
C LEU A 233 -1.18 16.14 1.35
N TYR A 234 -2.41 16.63 1.60
CA TYR A 234 -2.89 16.92 2.94
C TYR A 234 -3.00 15.65 3.80
N ALA A 235 -3.63 14.60 3.28
CA ALA A 235 -3.82 13.34 4.01
C ALA A 235 -2.49 12.68 4.37
N PHE A 236 -1.58 12.58 3.41
CA PHE A 236 -0.27 11.99 3.62
C PHE A 236 0.54 12.78 4.65
N SER A 237 0.66 14.10 4.49
CA SER A 237 1.40 14.95 5.42
C SER A 237 0.86 14.86 6.85
N GLU A 238 -0.46 15.01 7.03
CA GLU A 238 -1.07 14.99 8.37
C GLU A 238 -1.06 13.58 8.99
N TYR A 239 -1.05 12.51 8.18
CA TYR A 239 -0.98 11.14 8.69
C TYR A 239 0.43 10.75 9.13
N ILE A 240 1.46 11.10 8.36
CA ILE A 240 2.83 10.69 8.66
C ILE A 240 3.52 11.58 9.70
N ALA A 241 3.02 12.80 9.92
CA ALA A 241 3.59 13.75 10.87
C ALA A 241 3.42 13.23 12.30
N LYS A 242 4.52 12.71 12.86
CA LYS A 242 4.60 12.28 14.27
C LYS A 242 5.12 13.39 15.18
N PHE A 243 5.54 14.51 14.59
CA PHE A 243 6.13 15.67 15.26
C PHE A 243 7.33 15.29 16.13
N GLN A 244 8.21 14.48 15.58
CA GLN A 244 9.45 14.02 16.23
C GLN A 244 10.67 14.27 15.34
N SER A 245 11.86 14.33 15.94
CA SER A 245 13.10 14.57 15.17
C SER A 245 13.36 13.54 14.08
N ALA A 246 12.94 12.30 14.29
CA ALA A 246 13.06 11.21 13.32
C ALA A 246 12.27 11.44 12.01
N ASP A 247 11.31 12.36 12.01
CA ASP A 247 10.58 12.75 10.79
C ASP A 247 11.46 13.60 9.86
N TYR A 248 12.52 14.24 10.39
CA TYR A 248 13.40 15.17 9.70
C TYR A 248 14.80 14.60 9.46
N SER A 249 15.35 13.87 10.43
CA SER A 249 16.66 13.24 10.32
C SER A 249 16.71 11.97 11.15
N ARG A 250 17.32 10.92 10.60
CA ARG A 250 17.54 9.63 11.25
C ARG A 250 19.02 9.32 11.20
N GLN A 251 19.51 8.62 12.22
CA GLN A 251 20.92 8.25 12.28
C GLN A 251 21.28 7.32 11.11
N ALA A 252 22.50 7.41 10.59
CA ALA A 252 22.94 6.59 9.45
C ALA A 252 22.65 5.07 9.62
N PRO A 253 22.91 4.44 10.79
CA PRO A 253 22.56 3.03 11.02
C PRO A 253 21.08 2.70 10.78
N ASP A 254 20.17 3.64 11.06
CA ASP A 254 18.73 3.44 10.89
C ASP A 254 18.30 3.58 9.43
N LEU A 255 19.10 4.26 8.60
CA LEU A 255 18.83 4.45 7.17
C LEU A 255 19.26 3.24 6.33
N HIS A 256 20.34 2.57 6.73
CA HIS A 256 20.85 1.37 6.03
C HIS A 256 19.78 0.28 5.91
N GLY A 257 19.38 -0.05 4.67
CA GLY A 257 18.39 -1.10 4.39
C GLY A 257 16.96 -0.76 4.82
N SER A 258 16.71 0.49 5.22
CA SER A 258 15.39 0.95 5.65
C SER A 258 14.36 0.81 4.52
N SER A 259 13.12 0.46 4.89
CA SER A 259 12.04 0.32 3.90
C SER A 259 11.47 1.65 3.44
N HIS A 260 11.54 2.69 4.27
CA HIS A 260 10.94 3.99 3.97
C HIS A 260 11.99 5.10 4.02
N PRO A 261 11.92 6.06 3.07
CA PRO A 261 12.66 7.31 3.16
C PRO A 261 12.28 8.12 4.41
N VAL A 262 13.10 9.11 4.74
CA VAL A 262 12.78 10.09 5.78
C VAL A 262 11.50 10.85 5.41
N SER A 263 10.57 10.98 6.36
CA SER A 263 9.23 11.55 6.13
C SER A 263 9.28 12.94 5.49
N SER A 264 10.11 13.85 6.03
CA SER A 264 10.30 15.20 5.50
C SER A 264 10.74 15.21 4.03
N LEU A 265 11.60 14.28 3.60
CA LEU A 265 12.04 14.16 2.22
C LEU A 265 10.88 13.77 1.29
N ARG A 266 10.01 12.84 1.73
CA ARG A 266 8.80 12.45 0.99
C ARG A 266 7.85 13.62 0.81
N VAL A 267 7.59 14.37 1.90
CA VAL A 267 6.73 15.56 1.84
C VAL A 267 7.32 16.64 0.95
N LYS A 268 8.64 16.89 1.00
CA LYS A 268 9.32 17.86 0.12
C LYS A 268 9.11 17.54 -1.35
N LEU A 269 9.35 16.30 -1.77
CA LEU A 269 9.15 15.91 -3.17
C LEU A 269 7.68 16.01 -3.61
N LEU A 270 6.73 15.69 -2.71
CA LEU A 270 5.31 15.89 -2.98
C LEU A 270 4.91 17.36 -3.11
N MET A 271 5.41 18.24 -2.24
CA MET A 271 5.18 19.68 -2.33
C MET A 271 5.70 20.25 -3.66
N GLU A 272 6.89 19.83 -4.08
CA GLU A 272 7.47 20.24 -5.36
C GLU A 272 6.65 19.73 -6.56
N ARG A 273 6.15 18.49 -6.52
CA ARG A 273 5.22 17.98 -7.53
C ARG A 273 3.93 18.79 -7.55
N ALA A 274 3.38 19.15 -6.39
CA ALA A 274 2.19 19.98 -6.28
C ALA A 274 2.40 21.38 -6.86
N GLN A 275 3.55 22.01 -6.61
CA GLN A 275 3.92 23.29 -7.22
C GLN A 275 4.03 23.19 -8.75
N ARG A 276 4.70 22.15 -9.28
CA ARG A 276 4.77 21.91 -10.74
C ARG A 276 3.41 21.74 -11.40
N LYS A 277 2.39 21.34 -10.64
CA LYS A 277 1.00 21.13 -11.09
C LYS A 277 0.07 22.32 -10.78
N GLY A 278 0.60 23.44 -10.28
CA GLY A 278 -0.17 24.67 -10.03
C GLY A 278 -0.92 24.70 -8.70
N PHE A 279 -0.49 23.93 -7.70
CA PHE A 279 -1.06 23.89 -6.35
C PHE A 279 -0.15 24.53 -5.31
N GLU A 280 0.39 25.72 -5.61
CA GLU A 280 1.35 26.42 -4.76
C GLU A 280 0.78 26.73 -3.37
N LYS A 281 -0.51 27.07 -3.29
CA LYS A 281 -1.17 27.33 -2.00
C LYS A 281 -1.13 26.11 -1.07
N ALA A 282 -1.43 24.92 -1.61
CA ALA A 282 -1.41 23.68 -0.84
C ALA A 282 0.02 23.33 -0.41
N ALA A 283 0.97 23.44 -1.34
CA ALA A 283 2.39 23.19 -1.07
C ALA A 283 2.95 24.14 0.01
N ASN A 284 2.66 25.43 -0.08
CA ASN A 284 3.14 26.42 0.88
C ASN A 284 2.55 26.19 2.27
N TRP A 285 1.25 25.88 2.37
CA TRP A 285 0.62 25.57 3.66
C TRP A 285 1.27 24.37 4.36
N ILE A 286 1.58 23.31 3.61
CA ILE A 286 2.30 22.15 4.15
C ILE A 286 3.73 22.53 4.54
N GLY A 287 4.42 23.28 3.68
CA GLY A 287 5.80 23.71 3.90
C GLY A 287 5.96 24.54 5.17
N GLU A 288 5.05 25.48 5.41
CA GLU A 288 5.01 26.28 6.64
C GLU A 288 4.88 25.39 7.88
N ARG A 289 3.96 24.42 7.89
CA ARG A 289 3.74 23.52 9.03
C ARG A 289 4.94 22.64 9.35
N TRP A 290 5.56 22.05 8.33
CA TRP A 290 6.76 21.23 8.52
C TRP A 290 7.95 22.09 8.96
N ASN A 291 8.08 23.31 8.45
CA ASN A 291 9.12 24.24 8.89
C ASN A 291 8.92 24.68 10.35
N ASP A 292 7.70 25.03 10.74
CA ASP A 292 7.37 25.40 12.12
C ASP A 292 7.68 24.27 13.10
N ALA A 293 7.30 23.03 12.74
CA ALA A 293 7.63 21.86 13.54
C ALA A 293 9.14 21.59 13.62
N ALA A 294 9.89 21.73 12.52
CA ALA A 294 11.35 21.60 12.52
C ALA A 294 12.02 22.62 13.45
N VAL A 295 11.56 23.87 13.42
CA VAL A 295 12.04 24.96 14.28
C VAL A 295 11.75 24.66 15.75
N LEU A 296 10.53 24.22 16.07
CA LEU A 296 10.14 23.85 17.44
C LEU A 296 10.96 22.67 17.99
N LEU A 297 11.28 21.70 17.14
CA LEU A 297 12.09 20.55 17.51
C LEU A 297 13.60 20.84 17.50
N ASN A 298 14.02 22.00 17.00
CA ASN A 298 15.43 22.39 16.81
C ASN A 298 16.23 21.33 16.03
N VAL A 299 15.67 20.85 14.91
CA VAL A 299 16.30 19.81 14.08
C VAL A 299 16.89 20.41 12.82
N ALA A 300 18.15 20.06 12.53
CA ALA A 300 18.75 20.24 11.22
C ALA A 300 18.63 18.93 10.44
N GLU A 301 18.19 19.00 9.18
CA GLU A 301 18.13 17.81 8.33
C GLU A 301 19.52 17.36 7.90
N ASP A 302 19.83 16.10 8.17
CA ASP A 302 20.97 15.38 7.62
C ASP A 302 20.48 13.99 7.17
N HIS A 303 20.87 13.62 5.96
CA HIS A 303 20.56 12.34 5.34
C HIS A 303 21.80 11.47 5.18
N HIS A 304 22.96 11.87 5.71
CA HIS A 304 24.19 11.07 5.77
C HIS A 304 24.63 10.50 4.41
N GLY A 305 24.44 11.26 3.34
CA GLY A 305 24.76 10.84 1.97
C GLY A 305 23.72 9.93 1.30
N PHE A 306 22.67 9.50 2.00
CA PHE A 306 21.56 8.76 1.39
C PHE A 306 20.77 9.62 0.41
N TYR A 307 20.69 10.92 0.66
CA TYR A 307 20.14 11.89 -0.29
C TYR A 307 21.07 13.09 -0.42
N VAL A 308 21.36 13.48 -1.66
CA VAL A 308 22.11 14.70 -2.01
C VAL A 308 21.37 15.44 -3.13
N ALA A 309 21.51 16.76 -3.17
CA ALA A 309 20.73 17.61 -4.09
C ALA A 309 20.93 17.28 -5.58
N SER A 310 22.08 16.71 -5.97
CA SER A 310 22.35 16.30 -7.35
C SER A 310 21.44 15.16 -7.81
N LEU A 311 20.93 14.33 -6.89
CA LEU A 311 20.01 13.23 -7.23
C LEU A 311 18.64 13.72 -7.68
N LYS A 312 18.24 14.93 -7.26
CA LYS A 312 16.88 15.45 -7.40
C LYS A 312 16.34 15.40 -8.83
N ALA A 313 17.13 15.90 -9.79
CA ALA A 313 16.69 15.98 -11.18
C ALA A 313 16.49 14.59 -11.79
N ARG A 314 17.43 13.67 -11.54
CA ARG A 314 17.33 12.29 -12.02
C ARG A 314 16.20 11.53 -11.33
N LEU A 315 16.02 11.71 -10.02
CA LEU A 315 14.92 11.11 -9.26
C LEU A 315 13.58 11.57 -9.83
N THR A 316 13.42 12.88 -10.04
CA THR A 316 12.20 13.45 -10.61
C THR A 316 11.89 12.85 -11.98
N GLN A 317 12.90 12.77 -12.86
CA GLN A 317 12.74 12.16 -14.18
C GLN A 317 12.35 10.69 -14.07
N THR A 318 13.03 9.90 -13.25
CA THR A 318 12.72 8.48 -13.08
C THR A 318 11.29 8.29 -12.57
N LEU A 319 10.82 9.09 -11.61
CA LEU A 319 9.44 9.02 -11.14
C LEU A 319 8.44 9.39 -12.24
N ASP A 320 8.75 10.40 -13.06
CA ASP A 320 7.89 10.78 -14.19
C ASP A 320 7.86 9.66 -15.26
N ASP A 321 8.97 8.98 -15.53
CA ASP A 321 9.04 7.82 -16.43
C ASP A 321 8.23 6.63 -15.89
N MET A 322 8.31 6.35 -14.58
CA MET A 322 7.51 5.31 -13.93
C MET A 322 6.01 5.61 -14.00
N LEU A 323 5.61 6.88 -13.84
CA LEU A 323 4.22 7.30 -13.99
C LEU A 323 3.72 7.19 -15.43
N ILE A 324 4.59 7.41 -16.43
CA ILE A 324 4.25 7.19 -17.84
C ILE A 324 4.01 5.71 -18.12
N GLU A 325 4.89 4.84 -17.63
CA GLU A 325 4.79 3.38 -17.79
C GLU A 325 3.50 2.82 -17.17
N VAL A 326 3.19 3.26 -15.95
CA VAL A 326 2.04 2.75 -15.19
C VAL A 326 0.73 3.44 -15.58
N ALA A 327 0.79 4.69 -16.05
CA ALA A 327 -0.36 5.50 -16.42
C ALA A 327 -1.51 5.46 -15.37
N PRO A 328 -1.25 5.83 -14.09
CA PRO A 328 -2.32 5.90 -13.11
C PRO A 328 -3.37 6.94 -13.52
N ARG A 329 -4.61 6.76 -13.05
CA ARG A 329 -5.67 7.75 -13.24
C ARG A 329 -5.20 9.14 -12.79
N GLN A 330 -5.36 10.13 -13.65
CA GLN A 330 -5.03 11.52 -13.33
C GLN A 330 -6.27 12.26 -12.84
N PHE A 331 -6.13 13.05 -11.77
CA PHE A 331 -7.18 14.00 -11.38
C PHE A 331 -7.39 15.07 -12.46
N THR A 332 -8.60 15.62 -12.52
CA THR A 332 -8.86 16.84 -13.30
C THR A 332 -8.71 18.09 -12.43
N ASN A 333 -8.49 19.25 -13.05
CA ASN A 333 -8.42 20.52 -12.31
C ASN A 333 -9.72 20.80 -11.52
N GLU A 334 -10.88 20.41 -12.08
CA GLU A 334 -12.16 20.56 -11.41
C GLU A 334 -12.23 19.71 -10.13
N GLU A 335 -11.81 18.44 -10.22
CA GLU A 335 -11.74 17.51 -9.08
C GLU A 335 -10.80 18.02 -7.98
N ALA A 336 -9.60 18.46 -8.35
CA ALA A 336 -8.58 18.89 -7.42
C ALA A 336 -8.96 20.17 -6.65
N THR A 337 -9.89 20.98 -7.19
CA THR A 337 -10.37 22.15 -6.47
C THR A 337 -11.36 21.81 -5.36
N GLY A 338 -12.05 20.67 -5.43
CA GLY A 338 -13.11 20.28 -4.49
C GLY A 338 -14.32 21.23 -4.42
N HIS A 339 -14.33 22.35 -5.14
CA HIS A 339 -15.40 23.36 -5.06
C HIS A 339 -16.65 22.97 -5.86
N ALA A 340 -16.48 22.15 -6.90
CA ALA A 340 -17.56 21.67 -7.75
C ALA A 340 -18.27 20.42 -7.20
N TRP A 341 -17.88 19.93 -6.02
CA TRP A 341 -18.58 18.79 -5.43
C TRP A 341 -19.93 19.22 -4.86
N ASP A 342 -21.00 18.67 -5.42
CA ASP A 342 -22.34 18.72 -4.88
C ASP A 342 -22.83 17.31 -4.53
N ALA A 343 -23.73 17.19 -3.56
CA ALA A 343 -24.51 15.96 -3.42
C ALA A 343 -25.62 16.01 -4.49
N PRO A 344 -25.70 15.06 -5.45
CA PRO A 344 -25.32 13.64 -5.33
C PRO A 344 -24.11 13.18 -6.19
N SER A 345 -23.16 14.06 -6.54
CA SER A 345 -22.00 13.72 -7.37
C SER A 345 -21.26 12.47 -6.89
N THR A 346 -20.97 11.56 -7.82
CA THR A 346 -20.21 10.32 -7.59
C THR A 346 -18.70 10.50 -7.73
N ASN A 347 -18.22 11.74 -7.89
CA ASN A 347 -16.81 12.01 -8.09
C ASN A 347 -16.04 11.91 -6.77
N LEU A 348 -15.34 10.78 -6.58
CA LEU A 348 -14.59 10.50 -5.35
C LEU A 348 -13.48 11.52 -5.11
N VAL A 349 -12.71 11.90 -6.14
CA VAL A 349 -11.56 12.82 -5.96
C VAL A 349 -12.06 14.23 -5.63
N ALA A 350 -13.13 14.68 -6.26
CA ALA A 350 -13.77 15.94 -5.90
C ALA A 350 -14.28 15.94 -4.44
N LEU A 351 -14.93 14.85 -4.02
CA LEU A 351 -15.38 14.68 -2.62
C LEU A 351 -14.20 14.76 -1.65
N LEU A 352 -13.11 14.03 -1.90
CA LEU A 352 -11.97 13.97 -0.99
C LEU A 352 -11.20 15.30 -0.94
N ASN A 353 -11.15 16.08 -2.01
CA ASN A 353 -10.65 17.45 -1.96
C ASN A 353 -11.61 18.37 -1.18
N HIS A 354 -12.91 18.22 -1.35
CA HIS A 354 -13.92 18.98 -0.62
C HIS A 354 -13.91 18.73 0.90
N VAL A 355 -13.59 17.49 1.32
CA VAL A 355 -13.37 17.11 2.72
C VAL A 355 -12.33 18.00 3.39
N TRP A 356 -11.20 18.26 2.74
CA TRP A 356 -10.15 19.11 3.30
C TRP A 356 -10.55 20.59 3.38
N ILE A 357 -11.36 21.09 2.44
CA ILE A 357 -11.92 22.45 2.51
C ILE A 357 -12.78 22.59 3.77
N HIS A 358 -13.67 21.63 4.02
CA HIS A 358 -14.52 21.64 5.20
C HIS A 358 -13.72 21.49 6.50
N TYR A 359 -12.74 20.60 6.51
CA TYR A 359 -11.86 20.42 7.68
C TYR A 359 -11.11 21.71 8.03
N PHE A 360 -10.53 22.40 7.03
CA PHE A 360 -9.81 23.65 7.26
C PHE A 360 -10.72 24.84 7.60
N ALA A 361 -11.95 24.87 7.09
CA ALA A 361 -12.91 25.93 7.42
C ALA A 361 -13.35 25.88 8.90
N GLY A 362 -13.35 24.70 9.53
CA GLY A 362 -13.72 24.56 10.93
C GLY A 362 -13.63 23.12 11.43
N PRO A 363 -12.52 22.71 12.05
CA PRO A 363 -12.33 21.32 12.52
C PRO A 363 -13.43 20.86 13.49
N SER A 364 -13.95 21.74 14.35
CA SER A 364 -15.01 21.41 15.30
C SER A 364 -16.38 21.17 14.63
N MET A 365 -16.57 21.64 13.40
CA MET A 365 -17.81 21.48 12.62
C MET A 365 -17.70 20.36 11.58
N PHE A 366 -16.52 19.74 11.46
CA PHE A 366 -16.24 18.73 10.45
C PHE A 366 -17.01 17.42 10.70
N GLU A 367 -16.97 16.90 11.92
CA GLU A 367 -17.58 15.59 12.25
C GLU A 367 -19.10 15.54 11.99
N PRO A 368 -19.92 16.55 12.38
CA PRO A 368 -21.33 16.58 12.02
C PRO A 368 -21.58 16.62 10.50
N TRP A 369 -20.73 17.35 9.76
CA TRP A 369 -20.83 17.44 8.31
C TRP A 369 -20.46 16.11 7.63
N GLU A 370 -19.35 15.49 8.03
CA GLU A 370 -18.87 14.23 7.48
C GLU A 370 -19.89 13.12 7.72
N SER A 371 -20.47 13.04 8.92
CA SER A 371 -21.54 12.10 9.24
C SER A 371 -22.74 12.24 8.30
N HIS A 372 -23.12 13.47 7.96
CA HIS A 372 -24.22 13.72 7.02
C HIS A 372 -23.89 13.26 5.59
N VAL A 373 -22.66 13.47 5.14
CA VAL A 373 -22.19 13.03 3.82
C VAL A 373 -22.14 11.50 3.75
N LEU A 374 -21.60 10.86 4.78
CA LEU A 374 -21.52 9.39 4.88
C LEU A 374 -22.90 8.74 4.85
N ASP A 375 -23.86 9.28 5.61
CA ASP A 375 -25.24 8.81 5.62
C ASP A 375 -25.88 8.88 4.23
N ARG A 376 -25.73 10.01 3.52
CA ARG A 376 -26.36 10.24 2.20
C ARG A 376 -25.71 9.46 1.06
N HIS A 377 -24.37 9.35 1.04
CA HIS A 377 -23.64 8.79 -0.10
C HIS A 377 -23.32 7.31 0.05
N TYR A 378 -23.13 6.85 1.29
CA TYR A 378 -22.72 5.48 1.57
C TYR A 378 -23.85 4.64 2.18
N ASN A 379 -25.00 5.25 2.50
CA ASN A 379 -26.15 4.61 3.15
C ASN A 379 -25.71 3.87 4.43
N LEU A 380 -24.94 4.55 5.30
CA LEU A 380 -24.45 3.95 6.54
C LEU A 380 -25.53 3.82 7.64
N ARG A 381 -26.81 4.11 7.34
CA ARG A 381 -27.94 3.83 8.24
C ARG A 381 -28.75 2.61 7.83
N SER A 382 -28.45 1.49 8.47
CA SER A 382 -29.45 0.51 8.90
C SER A 382 -28.87 -0.52 9.89
N SER A 383 -28.32 -0.07 11.03
CA SER A 383 -28.25 -0.88 12.28
C SER A 383 -27.54 -0.11 13.40
N ALA A 384 -28.34 0.64 14.17
CA ALA A 384 -28.02 0.96 15.56
C ALA A 384 -28.79 -0.01 16.46
#